data_AF-A0A1V9TYK0-F1
#
_entry.id   AF-A0A1V9TYK0-F1
#
_cell.length_a   1.000
_cell.length_b   1.000
_cell.length_c   1.000
_cell.angle_alpha   90.00
_cell.angle_beta   90.00
_cell.angle_gamma   90.00
#
_symmetry.space_group_name_H-M   'P 1'
#
loop_
_entity.id
_entity.type
_entity.pdbx_description
1 polymer ?
#
loop_
_entity_poly.entity_id
_entity_poly.type
_entity_poly.pdbx_seq_one_letter_code
_entity_poly.pdbx_strand_id
1 'polypeptide(L)'
;MFKYWDKIIPIAVSLVALYISVKNYLNQKNFSKKYSNKAYQVLLNSVDLVLFDIDLLLYKINTLKEFDFVQLNYQIKSLEENLELVKNISFENLPDADIINYQTYLKELNDIIYRLKSDINELYSICKKENNNKLSIENMHIILVSILTVRDVLGKDRQHLYKRDNMFDTNYSEQLKALEQHAGEELKLHGLDYRKIWYKRGERNTFRK
;
A
#
# COMPACT_ATOMS: atom_id res chain seq x y z
N MET A 1 -38.16 48.57 25.34
CA MET A 1 -38.01 47.15 25.77
C MET A 1 -37.30 46.25 24.74
N PHE A 2 -37.12 46.69 23.48
CA PHE A 2 -36.46 45.89 22.42
C PHE A 2 -34.91 45.84 22.47
N LYS A 3 -34.23 46.85 23.04
CA LYS A 3 -32.75 46.96 23.07
C LYS A 3 -32.00 45.81 23.76
N TYR A 4 -32.67 45.02 24.60
CA TYR A 4 -32.05 43.92 25.35
C TYR A 4 -32.03 42.61 24.54
N TRP A 5 -33.07 42.39 23.74
CA TRP A 5 -33.21 41.21 22.88
C TRP A 5 -32.21 41.22 21.72
N ASP A 6 -31.90 42.40 21.17
CA ASP A 6 -30.87 42.57 20.13
C ASP A 6 -29.46 42.15 20.57
N LYS A 7 -29.18 42.12 21.88
CA LYS A 7 -27.89 41.64 22.43
C LYS A 7 -27.92 40.17 22.82
N ILE A 8 -29.07 39.65 23.26
CA ILE A 8 -29.22 38.27 23.74
C ILE A 8 -29.32 37.29 22.57
N ILE A 9 -30.07 37.64 21.52
CA ILE A 9 -30.30 36.76 20.37
C ILE A 9 -28.99 36.35 19.67
N PRO A 10 -28.03 37.27 19.38
CA PRO A 10 -26.76 36.90 18.76
C PRO A 10 -25.91 35.96 19.63
N ILE A 11 -25.92 36.15 20.96
CA ILE A 11 -25.20 35.29 21.91
C ILE A 11 -25.82 33.89 21.91
N ALA A 12 -27.14 33.78 21.96
CA ALA A 12 -27.85 32.51 21.90
C ALA A 12 -27.60 31.77 20.57
N VAL A 13 -27.66 32.49 19.44
CA VAL A 13 -27.35 31.93 18.10
C VAL A 13 -25.89 31.45 18.03
N SER A 14 -24.94 32.21 18.59
CA SER A 14 -23.52 31.83 18.63
C SER A 14 -23.28 30.56 19.46
N LEU A 15 -23.96 30.43 20.61
CA LEU A 15 -23.89 29.23 21.44
C LEU A 15 -24.49 28.01 20.74
N VAL A 16 -25.61 28.16 20.03
CA VAL A 16 -26.21 27.09 19.22
C VAL A 16 -25.29 26.71 18.06
N ALA A 17 -24.67 27.67 17.39
CA ALA A 17 -23.71 27.41 16.31
C ALA A 17 -22.47 26.66 16.82
N LEU A 18 -21.93 27.05 17.98
CA LEU A 18 -20.84 26.34 18.65
C LEU A 18 -21.24 24.90 18.98
N TYR A 19 -22.44 24.68 19.53
CA TYR A 19 -22.95 23.35 19.83
C TYR A 19 -23.09 22.48 18.57
N ILE A 20 -23.67 23.03 17.50
CA ILE A 20 -23.79 22.33 16.20
C ILE A 20 -22.39 22.01 15.64
N SER A 21 -21.45 22.94 15.72
CA SER A 21 -20.07 22.76 15.26
C SER A 21 -19.35 21.64 16.03
N VAL A 22 -19.42 21.65 17.37
CA VAL A 22 -18.83 20.59 18.22
C VAL A 22 -19.48 19.24 17.92
N LYS A 23 -20.81 19.19 17.80
CA LYS A 23 -21.54 17.95 17.48
C LYS A 23 -21.17 17.43 16.09
N ASN A 24 -21.08 18.30 15.09
CA ASN A 24 -20.67 17.95 13.74
C ASN A 24 -19.22 17.45 13.71
N TYR A 25 -18.31 18.11 14.42
CA TYR A 25 -16.92 17.68 14.57
C TYR A 25 -16.81 16.28 15.19
N LEU A 26 -17.53 16.02 16.29
CA LEU A 26 -17.56 14.70 16.94
C LEU A 26 -18.14 13.61 16.02
N ASN A 27 -19.22 13.94 15.30
CA ASN A 27 -19.82 13.02 14.33
C ASN A 27 -18.86 12.71 13.17
N GLN A 28 -18.20 13.73 12.62
CA GLN A 28 -17.20 13.58 11.56
C GLN A 28 -16.02 12.73 12.03
N LYS A 29 -15.52 12.97 13.25
CA LYS A 29 -14.45 12.16 13.86
C LYS A 29 -14.86 10.70 14.04
N ASN A 30 -16.08 10.44 14.51
CA ASN A 30 -16.61 9.08 14.66
C ASN A 30 -16.78 8.37 13.31
N PHE A 31 -17.27 9.10 12.30
CA PHE A 31 -17.38 8.59 10.94
C PHE A 31 -16.02 8.22 10.35
N SER A 32 -15.03 9.13 10.43
CA SER A 32 -13.67 8.88 9.97
C SER A 32 -13.04 7.66 10.67
N LYS A 33 -13.20 7.52 11.99
CA LYS A 33 -12.72 6.35 12.73
C LYS A 33 -13.38 5.05 12.27
N LYS A 34 -14.70 5.05 12.05
CA LYS A 34 -15.44 3.87 11.58
C LYS A 34 -15.04 3.51 10.15
N TYR A 35 -14.82 4.50 9.30
CA TYR A 35 -14.38 4.32 7.93
C TYR A 35 -12.95 3.74 7.87
N SER A 36 -12.01 4.34 8.61
CA SER A 36 -10.64 3.83 8.80
C SER A 36 -10.63 2.37 9.22
N ASN A 37 -11.41 1.99 10.23
CA ASN A 37 -11.50 0.60 10.67
C ASN A 37 -11.98 -0.36 9.57
N LYS A 38 -12.98 0.05 8.78
CA LYS A 38 -13.46 -0.75 7.65
C LYS A 38 -12.40 -0.86 6.56
N ALA A 39 -11.71 0.24 6.24
CA ALA A 39 -10.65 0.24 5.25
C ALA A 39 -9.49 -0.68 5.65
N TYR A 40 -9.03 -0.63 6.91
CA TYR A 40 -8.03 -1.58 7.41
C TYR A 40 -8.50 -3.02 7.33
N GLN A 41 -9.77 -3.30 7.63
CA GLN A 41 -10.30 -4.65 7.48
C GLN A 41 -10.28 -5.11 6.02
N VAL A 42 -10.61 -4.23 5.07
CA VAL A 42 -10.53 -4.56 3.63
C VAL A 42 -9.08 -4.80 3.22
N LEU A 43 -8.13 -3.99 3.69
CA LEU A 43 -6.69 -4.20 3.47
C LEU A 43 -6.20 -5.53 4.04
N LEU A 44 -6.56 -5.85 5.28
CA LEU A 44 -6.22 -7.13 5.92
C LEU A 44 -6.80 -8.32 5.17
N ASN A 45 -8.09 -8.25 4.82
CA ASN A 45 -8.74 -9.30 4.02
C ASN A 45 -8.07 -9.46 2.66
N SER A 46 -7.69 -8.35 2.02
CA SER A 46 -6.98 -8.37 0.75
C SER A 46 -5.63 -9.09 0.88
N VAL A 47 -4.81 -8.73 1.87
CA VAL A 47 -3.51 -9.38 2.12
C VAL A 47 -3.68 -10.87 2.42
N ASP A 48 -4.68 -11.25 3.23
CA ASP A 48 -4.97 -12.66 3.53
C ASP A 48 -5.34 -13.45 2.26
N LEU A 49 -6.13 -12.87 1.36
CA LEU A 49 -6.48 -13.47 0.07
C LEU A 49 -5.27 -13.59 -0.86
N VAL A 50 -4.44 -12.54 -0.98
CA VAL A 50 -3.21 -12.59 -1.79
C VAL A 50 -2.26 -13.66 -1.25
N LEU A 51 -2.05 -13.72 0.08
CA LEU A 51 -1.22 -14.75 0.70
C LEU A 51 -1.73 -16.16 0.42
N PHE A 52 -3.06 -16.37 0.45
CA PHE A 52 -3.65 -17.64 0.06
C PHE A 52 -3.36 -18.01 -1.39
N ASP A 53 -3.52 -17.07 -2.33
CA ASP A 53 -3.23 -17.32 -3.75
C ASP A 53 -1.76 -17.66 -4.01
N ILE A 54 -0.85 -16.99 -3.28
CA ILE A 54 0.60 -17.24 -3.29
C ILE A 54 0.94 -18.61 -2.68
N ASP A 55 0.35 -18.96 -1.54
CA ASP A 55 0.55 -20.27 -0.90
C ASP A 55 0.02 -21.41 -1.78
N LEU A 56 -1.12 -21.20 -2.45
CA LEU A 56 -1.68 -22.14 -3.41
C LEU A 56 -0.76 -22.30 -4.63
N LEU A 57 -0.14 -21.21 -5.10
CA LEU A 57 0.83 -21.25 -6.19
C LEU A 57 2.09 -22.03 -5.79
N LEU A 58 2.63 -21.78 -4.58
CA LEU A 58 3.76 -22.54 -4.04
C LEU A 58 3.45 -24.03 -3.93
N TYR A 59 2.28 -24.38 -3.40
CA TYR A 59 1.85 -25.76 -3.29
C TYR A 59 1.80 -26.44 -4.65
N LYS A 60 1.20 -25.79 -5.65
CA LYS A 60 1.10 -26.29 -7.01
C LYS A 60 2.47 -26.51 -7.66
N ILE A 61 3.39 -25.55 -7.53
CA ILE A 61 4.75 -25.67 -8.05
C ILE A 61 5.51 -26.83 -7.40
N ASN A 62 5.36 -27.02 -6.09
CA ASN A 62 6.07 -28.06 -5.35
C ASN A 62 5.51 -29.48 -5.56
N THR A 63 4.24 -29.61 -5.95
CA THR A 63 3.56 -30.91 -6.05
C THR A 63 3.40 -31.41 -7.47
N LEU A 64 3.37 -30.52 -8.46
CA LEU A 64 3.10 -30.88 -9.85
C LEU A 64 4.41 -31.11 -10.62
N LYS A 65 4.51 -32.27 -11.28
CA LYS A 65 5.66 -32.60 -12.13
C LYS A 65 5.77 -31.69 -13.36
N GLU A 66 4.63 -31.18 -13.81
CA GLU A 66 4.53 -30.24 -14.92
C GLU A 66 3.47 -29.19 -14.59
N PHE A 67 3.74 -27.93 -14.93
CA PHE A 67 2.83 -26.82 -14.67
C PHE A 67 2.44 -26.12 -15.98
N ASP A 68 1.14 -25.82 -16.13
CA ASP A 68 0.59 -25.14 -17.30
C ASP A 68 0.52 -23.63 -17.06
N PHE A 69 0.95 -22.85 -18.05
CA PHE A 69 0.86 -21.39 -18.06
C PHE A 69 -0.56 -20.85 -17.90
N VAL A 70 -1.59 -21.62 -18.29
CA VAL A 70 -2.99 -21.25 -18.03
C VAL A 70 -3.26 -21.10 -16.53
N GLN A 71 -2.69 -22.00 -15.72
CA GLN A 71 -2.88 -21.95 -14.25
C GLN A 71 -2.11 -20.79 -13.63
N LEU A 72 -0.91 -20.48 -14.12
CA LEU A 72 -0.14 -19.30 -13.68
C LEU A 72 -0.92 -18.00 -13.96
N ASN A 73 -1.41 -17.86 -15.18
CA ASN A 73 -2.16 -16.67 -15.60
C ASN A 73 -3.46 -16.50 -14.81
N TYR A 74 -4.12 -17.59 -14.44
CA TYR A 74 -5.28 -17.55 -13.55
C TYR A 74 -4.94 -16.98 -12.17
N GLN A 75 -3.81 -17.37 -11.57
CA GLN A 75 -3.40 -16.82 -10.28
C GLN A 75 -3.03 -15.35 -10.37
N ILE A 76 -2.33 -14.93 -11.42
CA ILE A 76 -2.05 -13.51 -11.65
C ILE A 76 -3.35 -12.71 -11.77
N LYS A 77 -4.34 -13.23 -12.50
CA LYS A 77 -5.62 -12.56 -12.66
C LYS A 77 -6.36 -12.41 -11.31
N SER A 78 -6.32 -13.42 -10.44
CA SER A 78 -6.88 -13.31 -9.08
C SER A 78 -6.24 -12.17 -8.27
N LEU A 79 -4.91 -12.03 -8.38
CA LEU A 79 -4.18 -10.93 -7.72
C LEU A 79 -4.58 -9.56 -8.28
N GLU A 80 -4.76 -9.44 -9.60
CA GLU A 80 -5.23 -8.21 -10.24
C GLU A 80 -6.65 -7.84 -9.81
N GLU A 81 -7.57 -8.81 -9.77
CA GLU A 81 -8.94 -8.61 -9.30
C GLU A 81 -8.95 -8.12 -7.84
N ASN A 82 -8.09 -8.68 -6.99
CA ASN A 82 -7.93 -8.23 -5.61
C ASN A 82 -7.36 -6.80 -5.52
N LEU A 83 -6.36 -6.45 -6.34
CA LEU A 83 -5.84 -5.09 -6.44
C LEU A 83 -6.93 -4.08 -6.83
N GLU A 84 -7.75 -4.41 -7.83
CA GLU A 84 -8.87 -3.56 -8.24
C GLU A 84 -9.92 -3.39 -7.14
N LEU A 85 -10.23 -4.45 -6.37
CA LEU A 85 -11.12 -4.34 -5.22
C LEU A 85 -10.60 -3.36 -4.18
N VAL A 86 -9.30 -3.39 -3.89
CA VAL A 86 -8.71 -2.49 -2.89
C VAL A 86 -8.63 -1.06 -3.42
N LYS A 87 -8.29 -0.84 -4.69
CA LYS A 87 -8.25 0.50 -5.32
C LYS A 87 -9.55 1.29 -5.17
N ASN A 88 -10.68 0.59 -5.02
CA ASN A 88 -12.00 1.21 -4.85
C ASN A 88 -12.24 1.82 -3.45
N ILE A 89 -11.31 1.66 -2.49
CA ILE A 89 -11.40 2.36 -1.20
C ILE A 89 -11.11 3.86 -1.44
N SER A 90 -12.03 4.72 -1.01
CA SER A 90 -11.87 6.17 -1.14
C SER A 90 -10.90 6.71 -0.07
N PHE A 91 -9.89 7.44 -0.53
CA PHE A 91 -8.92 8.14 0.32
C PHE A 91 -9.54 9.28 1.12
N GLU A 92 -10.62 9.89 0.64
CA GLU A 92 -11.16 11.15 1.15
C GLU A 92 -11.61 11.08 2.61
N ASN A 93 -11.90 9.88 3.10
CA ASN A 93 -12.41 9.63 4.45
C ASN A 93 -11.39 8.94 5.36
N LEU A 94 -10.18 8.70 4.87
CA LEU A 94 -9.07 8.13 5.64
C LEU A 94 -8.29 9.23 6.38
N PRO A 95 -7.91 9.01 7.64
CA PRO A 95 -6.85 9.79 8.29
C PRO A 95 -5.53 9.72 7.51
N ASP A 96 -4.72 10.78 7.55
CA ASP A 96 -3.43 10.85 6.81
C ASP A 96 -2.51 9.66 7.09
N ALA A 97 -2.44 9.21 8.35
CA ALA A 97 -1.65 8.05 8.75
C ALA A 97 -2.12 6.73 8.11
N ASP A 98 -3.39 6.64 7.73
CA ASP A 98 -3.97 5.47 7.08
C ASP A 98 -3.83 5.55 5.55
N ILE A 99 -3.82 6.77 5.00
CA ILE A 99 -3.57 7.02 3.58
C ILE A 99 -2.20 6.46 3.19
N ILE A 100 -1.14 6.73 3.97
CA ILE A 100 0.20 6.25 3.63
C ILE A 100 0.31 4.72 3.64
N ASN A 101 -0.33 4.05 4.61
CA ASN A 101 -0.39 2.59 4.67
C ASN A 101 -1.14 2.00 3.50
N TYR A 102 -2.29 2.59 3.16
CA TYR A 102 -3.08 2.17 2.01
C TYR A 102 -2.31 2.37 0.68
N GLN A 103 -1.66 3.52 0.49
CA GLN A 103 -0.84 3.78 -0.70
C GLN A 103 0.36 2.84 -0.80
N THR A 104 1.02 2.58 0.34
CA THR A 104 2.15 1.65 0.40
C THR A 104 1.71 0.25 0.01
N TYR A 105 0.61 -0.24 0.58
CA TYR A 105 0.07 -1.55 0.22
C TYR A 105 -0.30 -1.67 -1.27
N LEU A 106 -0.99 -0.67 -1.83
CA LEU A 106 -1.33 -0.67 -3.26
C LEU A 106 -0.08 -0.73 -4.15
N LYS A 107 0.95 0.02 -3.78
CA LYS A 107 2.23 0.02 -4.49
C LYS A 107 2.88 -1.36 -4.43
N GLU A 108 3.01 -1.95 -3.24
CA GLU A 108 3.59 -3.28 -3.05
C GLU A 108 2.84 -4.35 -3.84
N LEU A 109 1.51 -4.41 -3.72
CA LEU A 109 0.70 -5.39 -4.46
C LEU A 109 0.85 -5.22 -5.98
N ASN A 110 0.86 -3.99 -6.48
CA ASN A 110 1.07 -3.73 -7.89
C ASN A 110 2.48 -4.15 -8.37
N ASP A 111 3.51 -3.85 -7.58
CA ASP A 111 4.90 -4.24 -7.87
C ASP A 111 5.07 -5.77 -7.85
N ILE A 112 4.41 -6.46 -6.92
CA ILE A 112 4.34 -7.93 -6.85
C ILE A 112 3.73 -8.51 -8.12
N ILE A 113 2.55 -8.02 -8.53
CA ILE A 113 1.85 -8.50 -9.74
C ILE A 113 2.74 -8.27 -10.96
N TYR A 114 3.38 -7.11 -11.07
CA TYR A 114 4.27 -6.79 -12.17
C TYR A 114 5.47 -7.75 -12.24
N ARG A 115 6.15 -8.00 -11.12
CA ARG A 115 7.29 -8.93 -11.05
C ARG A 115 6.89 -10.34 -11.45
N LEU A 116 5.82 -10.88 -10.87
CA LEU A 116 5.35 -12.23 -11.19
C LEU A 116 4.98 -12.36 -12.68
N LYS A 117 4.32 -11.35 -13.27
CA LYS A 117 4.05 -11.33 -14.72
C LYS A 117 5.33 -11.34 -15.56
N SER A 118 6.31 -10.54 -15.18
CA SER A 118 7.61 -10.49 -15.85
C SER A 118 8.27 -11.87 -15.85
N ASP A 119 8.35 -12.50 -14.68
CA ASP A 119 8.97 -13.82 -14.51
C ASP A 119 8.23 -14.91 -15.31
N ILE A 120 6.89 -14.87 -15.30
CA ILE A 120 6.06 -15.79 -16.11
C ILE A 120 6.32 -15.62 -17.61
N ASN A 121 6.44 -14.38 -18.08
CA ASN A 121 6.72 -14.09 -19.50
C ASN A 121 8.13 -14.55 -19.91
N GLU A 122 9.11 -14.41 -19.02
CA GLU A 122 10.46 -14.93 -19.24
C GLU A 122 10.44 -16.46 -19.34
N LEU A 123 9.76 -17.13 -18.41
CA LEU A 123 9.56 -18.58 -18.43
C LEU A 123 8.87 -19.08 -19.69
N TYR A 124 7.83 -18.38 -20.14
CA TYR A 124 7.15 -18.69 -21.39
C TYR A 124 8.10 -18.60 -22.59
N SER A 125 8.96 -17.57 -22.59
CA SER A 125 9.96 -17.38 -23.65
C SER A 125 11.03 -18.47 -23.66
N ILE A 126 11.46 -18.95 -22.48
CA ILE A 126 12.39 -20.08 -22.34
C ILE A 126 11.74 -21.36 -22.88
N CYS A 127 10.55 -21.72 -22.38
CA CYS A 127 9.85 -22.94 -22.79
C CYS A 127 9.59 -22.96 -24.31
N LYS A 128 9.19 -21.82 -24.89
CA LYS A 128 8.99 -21.68 -26.35
C LYS A 128 10.27 -21.94 -27.15
N LYS A 129 11.45 -21.53 -26.66
CA LYS A 129 12.74 -21.82 -27.32
C LYS A 129 13.10 -23.30 -27.26
N GLU A 130 12.67 -24.00 -26.22
CA GLU A 130 12.89 -25.43 -26.01
C GLU A 130 11.87 -26.33 -26.73
N ASN A 131 10.95 -25.75 -27.52
CA ASN A 131 9.79 -26.46 -28.09
C ASN A 131 8.95 -27.19 -27.02
N ASN A 132 8.92 -26.65 -25.80
CA ASN A 132 8.15 -27.18 -24.69
C ASN A 132 7.02 -26.20 -24.33
N ASN A 133 5.83 -26.73 -24.05
CA ASN A 133 4.66 -25.93 -23.67
C ASN A 133 4.36 -26.01 -22.17
N LYS A 134 5.19 -26.71 -21.40
CA LYS A 134 5.02 -26.93 -19.96
C LYS A 134 6.28 -26.54 -19.21
N LEU A 135 6.11 -26.04 -17.99
CA LEU A 135 7.22 -25.83 -17.08
C LEU A 135 7.76 -27.17 -16.57
N SER A 136 9.05 -27.42 -16.82
CA SER A 136 9.82 -28.47 -16.16
C SER A 136 10.23 -28.03 -14.75
N ILE A 137 10.56 -28.99 -13.89
CA ILE A 137 11.11 -28.73 -12.54
C ILE A 137 12.36 -27.83 -12.62
N GLU A 138 13.18 -28.01 -13.65
CA GLU A 138 14.37 -27.20 -13.90
C GLU A 138 14.06 -25.74 -14.23
N ASN A 139 12.85 -25.37 -14.67
CA ASN A 139 12.49 -23.96 -14.88
C ASN A 139 11.65 -23.39 -13.73
N MET A 140 11.03 -24.26 -12.91
CA MET A 140 10.19 -23.84 -11.78
C MET A 140 10.96 -23.13 -10.66
N HIS A 141 12.26 -23.40 -10.50
CA HIS A 141 13.07 -22.74 -9.47
C HIS A 141 13.21 -21.22 -9.69
N ILE A 142 13.16 -20.77 -10.96
CA ILE A 142 13.27 -19.35 -11.34
C ILE A 142 12.13 -18.55 -10.71
N ILE A 143 10.89 -19.04 -10.82
CA ILE A 143 9.72 -18.35 -10.27
C ILE A 143 9.54 -18.61 -8.76
N LEU A 144 10.05 -19.74 -8.24
CA LEU A 144 9.94 -20.08 -6.83
C LEU A 144 10.56 -19.01 -5.93
N VAL A 145 11.75 -18.50 -6.29
CA VAL A 145 12.44 -17.43 -5.54
C VAL A 145 11.59 -16.17 -5.48
N SER A 146 11.03 -15.76 -6.62
CA SER A 146 10.15 -14.60 -6.69
C SER A 146 8.89 -14.79 -5.84
N ILE A 147 8.24 -15.95 -5.90
CA ILE A 147 7.04 -16.24 -5.12
C ILE A 147 7.33 -16.26 -3.62
N LEU A 148 8.46 -16.84 -3.20
CA LEU A 148 8.89 -16.83 -1.79
C LEU A 148 9.19 -15.41 -1.30
N THR A 149 9.82 -14.59 -2.13
CA THR A 149 10.11 -13.18 -1.82
C THR A 149 8.81 -12.39 -1.67
N VAL A 150 7.88 -12.57 -2.61
CA VAL A 150 6.54 -11.96 -2.58
C VAL A 150 5.80 -12.35 -1.30
N ARG A 151 5.82 -13.64 -0.94
CA ARG A 151 5.18 -14.14 0.27
C ARG A 151 5.74 -13.49 1.54
N ASP A 152 7.06 -13.32 1.63
CA ASP A 152 7.72 -12.67 2.76
C ASP A 152 7.29 -11.19 2.88
N VAL A 153 7.29 -10.46 1.77
CA VAL A 153 6.81 -9.06 1.72
C VAL A 153 5.37 -8.96 2.20
N LEU A 154 4.46 -9.78 1.65
CA LEU A 154 3.06 -9.80 2.06
C LEU A 154 2.86 -10.20 3.53
N GLY A 155 3.71 -11.11 4.03
CA GLY A 155 3.72 -11.51 5.44
C GLY A 155 4.09 -10.36 6.36
N LYS A 156 5.05 -9.53 5.97
CA LYS A 156 5.43 -8.29 6.68
C LYS A 156 4.30 -7.26 6.60
N ASP A 157 3.77 -7.01 5.41
CA ASP A 157 2.66 -6.07 5.20
C ASP A 157 1.45 -6.43 6.06
N ARG A 158 1.10 -7.72 6.13
CA ARG A 158 0.07 -8.23 7.03
C ARG A 158 0.32 -7.83 8.48
N GLN A 159 1.53 -8.07 8.98
CA GLN A 159 1.89 -7.74 10.37
C GLN A 159 1.78 -6.23 10.64
N HIS A 160 2.23 -5.40 9.69
CA HIS A 160 2.15 -3.95 9.82
C HIS A 160 0.71 -3.44 9.81
N LEU A 161 -0.15 -3.97 8.93
CA LEU A 161 -1.57 -3.64 8.92
C LEU A 161 -2.28 -4.06 10.21
N TYR A 162 -1.92 -5.21 10.79
CA TYR A 162 -2.45 -5.65 12.09
C TYR A 162 -2.07 -4.70 13.23
N LYS A 163 -0.80 -4.25 13.26
CA LYS A 163 -0.29 -3.32 14.28
C LYS A 163 -0.68 -1.86 14.03
N ARG A 164 -1.11 -1.54 12.81
CA ARG A 164 -1.31 -0.17 12.29
C ARG A 164 -0.03 0.67 12.36
N ASP A 165 1.11 0.02 12.12
CA ASP A 165 2.40 0.71 12.02
C ASP A 165 2.50 1.44 10.69
N ASN A 166 3.37 2.45 10.60
CA ASN A 166 3.67 3.11 9.33
C ASN A 166 4.46 2.13 8.43
N MET A 167 3.78 1.59 7.41
CA MET A 167 4.35 0.67 6.44
C MET A 167 5.45 1.34 5.61
N PHE A 168 5.32 2.63 5.30
CA PHE A 168 6.32 3.34 4.51
C PHE A 168 7.65 3.42 5.24
N ASP A 169 7.63 3.88 6.49
CA ASP A 169 8.85 4.01 7.29
C ASP A 169 9.52 2.64 7.50
N THR A 170 8.72 1.60 7.68
CA THR A 170 9.26 0.26 7.94
C THR A 170 9.83 -0.40 6.69
N ASN A 171 9.12 -0.30 5.55
CA ASN A 171 9.52 -0.97 4.31
C ASN A 171 10.61 -0.19 3.54
N TYR A 172 10.65 1.14 3.67
CA TYR A 172 11.49 1.99 2.81
C TYR A 172 12.54 2.82 3.54
N SER A 173 12.56 2.93 4.87
CA SER A 173 13.49 3.85 5.55
C SER A 173 14.96 3.53 5.30
N GLU A 174 15.35 2.26 5.23
CA GLU A 174 16.74 1.88 4.95
C GLU A 174 17.14 2.20 3.51
N GLN A 175 16.25 1.93 2.56
CA GLN A 175 16.46 2.21 1.14
C GLN A 175 16.51 3.73 0.90
N LEU A 176 15.63 4.49 1.57
CA LEU A 176 15.63 5.95 1.54
C LEU A 176 16.97 6.49 2.05
N LYS A 177 17.47 5.99 3.19
CA LYS A 177 18.78 6.40 3.73
C LYS A 177 19.92 6.09 2.76
N ALA A 178 19.90 4.92 2.11
CA ALA A 178 20.91 4.55 1.14
C ALA A 178 20.88 5.48 -0.10
N LEU A 179 19.68 5.80 -0.61
CA LEU A 179 19.49 6.73 -1.72
C LEU A 179 19.92 8.15 -1.36
N GLU A 180 19.57 8.62 -0.17
CA GLU A 180 19.99 9.93 0.36
C GLU A 180 21.51 10.02 0.51
N GLN A 181 22.14 8.95 1.02
CA GLN A 181 23.59 8.89 1.14
C GLN A 181 24.26 8.96 -0.23
N HIS A 182 23.80 8.14 -1.18
CA HIS A 182 24.37 8.09 -2.53
C HIS A 182 24.20 9.43 -3.25
N ALA A 183 23.00 10.01 -3.24
CA ALA A 183 22.75 11.33 -3.83
C ALA A 183 23.56 12.44 -3.13
N GLY A 184 23.78 12.32 -1.82
CA GLY A 184 24.64 13.22 -1.06
C GLY A 184 26.12 13.12 -1.45
N GLU A 185 26.61 11.92 -1.73
CA GLU A 185 27.96 11.68 -2.24
C GLU A 185 28.14 12.26 -3.65
N GLU A 186 27.18 12.04 -4.55
CA GLU A 186 27.22 12.60 -5.91
C GLU A 186 27.18 14.14 -5.90
N LEU A 187 26.29 14.75 -5.11
CA LEU A 187 26.21 16.22 -5.04
C LEU A 187 27.47 16.85 -4.46
N LYS A 188 28.16 16.18 -3.53
CA LYS A 188 29.46 16.64 -3.02
C LYS A 188 30.51 16.71 -4.11
N LEU A 189 30.50 15.79 -5.09
CA LEU A 189 31.41 15.85 -6.24
C LEU A 189 31.20 17.13 -7.08
N HIS A 190 30.01 17.71 -7.03
CA HIS A 190 29.64 18.94 -7.73
C HIS A 190 29.67 20.19 -6.82
N GLY A 191 30.20 20.10 -5.60
CA GLY A 191 30.25 21.21 -4.64
C GLY A 191 28.87 21.63 -4.10
N LEU A 192 27.86 20.77 -4.25
CA LEU A 192 26.48 21.00 -3.82
C LEU A 192 26.18 20.22 -2.54
N ASP A 193 25.35 20.79 -1.67
CA ASP A 193 24.92 20.15 -0.42
C ASP A 193 23.49 19.63 -0.56
N TYR A 194 23.33 18.30 -0.50
CA TYR A 194 22.04 17.60 -0.56
C TYR A 194 21.02 18.18 0.42
N ARG A 195 21.44 18.52 1.64
CA ARG A 195 20.53 19.05 2.67
C ARG A 195 19.96 20.40 2.28
N LYS A 196 20.73 21.25 1.58
CA LYS A 196 20.27 22.58 1.13
C LYS A 196 19.30 22.51 -0.05
N ILE A 197 19.38 21.46 -0.87
CA ILE A 197 18.53 21.28 -2.06
C ILE A 197 17.15 20.70 -1.67
N TRP A 198 17.13 19.72 -0.77
CA TRP A 198 15.88 19.05 -0.37
C TRP A 198 15.11 19.75 0.76
N TYR A 199 15.77 20.39 1.74
CA TYR A 199 15.05 21.06 2.84
C TYR A 199 14.24 22.29 2.42
N LYS A 200 14.45 22.85 1.21
CA LYS A 200 13.53 23.87 0.66
C LYS A 200 12.11 23.35 0.40
N ARG A 201 11.89 22.03 0.42
CA ARG A 201 10.54 21.42 0.36
C ARG A 201 9.92 21.20 1.75
N GLY A 202 10.74 21.13 2.80
CA GLY A 202 10.31 20.91 4.18
C GLY A 202 9.63 22.11 4.84
N GLU A 203 9.91 23.33 4.38
CA GLU A 203 9.27 24.55 4.91
C GLU A 203 7.81 24.76 4.43
N ARG A 204 7.30 23.93 3.51
CA ARG A 204 5.87 23.98 3.11
C ARG A 204 5.00 22.89 3.74
N ASN A 205 5.59 21.88 4.37
CA ASN A 205 4.86 20.76 4.97
C ASN A 205 5.07 20.66 6.49
N THR A 206 5.15 21.80 7.18
CA THR A 206 4.80 21.83 8.60
C THR A 206 3.28 21.78 8.74
N PHE A 207 2.67 20.62 8.49
CA PHE A 207 1.44 20.27 9.18
C PHE A 207 1.82 19.92 10.62
N ARG A 208 2.06 20.97 11.41
CA ARG A 208 2.27 20.92 12.86
C ARG A 208 1.06 21.58 13.53
N LYS A 209 0.10 20.75 13.94
CA LYS A 209 -0.39 20.55 15.32
C LYS A 209 -1.77 19.92 15.30
#